data_AF-A0A0F9H0W9-F1
#
_entry.id   AF-A0A0F9H0W9-F1
#
_cell.length_a   1.000
_cell.length_b   1.000
_cell.length_c   1.000
_cell.angle_alpha   90.00
_cell.angle_beta   90.00
_cell.angle_gamma   90.00
#
_symmetry.space_group_name_H-M   'P 1'
#
loop_
_entity.id
_entity.type
_entity.pdbx_description
1 polymer ?
#
loop_
_entity_poly.entity_id
_entity_poly.type
_entity_poly.pdbx_seq_one_letter_code
_entity_poly.pdbx_strand_id
1 'polypeptide(L)'
;MRGLKAQKAYKITRILSASVNYGTSAIEASYVAVNHTDCEQDIRNLPGFTPVAEYGSRSPISEYELGTVEDTRYICSPDLNPILAGGKAVGTDGMVAADSTNNDVYPILFIGKESYGIVPLRGSGSVSPTILRPGVKSKSDPLGQRGYVGWKTWHAIVILNQVWMARLEVCVTDL
;
A
#
# COMPACT_ATOMS: atom_id res chain seq x y z
N MET A 1 -1.83 -16.83 6.02
CA MET A 1 -3.01 -16.22 6.68
C MET A 1 -3.58 -16.94 7.92
N ARG A 2 -2.90 -17.93 8.52
CA ARG A 2 -3.45 -18.69 9.67
C ARG A 2 -3.82 -17.81 10.88
N GLY A 3 -2.98 -16.83 11.23
CA GLY A 3 -3.23 -15.93 12.36
C GLY A 3 -4.51 -15.09 12.20
N LEU A 4 -4.66 -14.43 11.06
CA LEU A 4 -5.86 -13.64 10.73
C LEU A 4 -7.14 -14.50 10.73
N LYS A 5 -7.08 -15.70 10.14
CA LYS A 5 -8.20 -16.66 10.16
C LYS A 5 -8.55 -17.14 11.56
N ALA A 6 -7.55 -17.44 12.40
CA ALA A 6 -7.78 -17.87 13.78
C ALA A 6 -8.50 -16.78 14.59
N GLN A 7 -8.24 -15.51 14.27
CA GLN A 7 -8.83 -14.34 14.90
C GLN A 7 -10.16 -13.92 14.24
N LYS A 8 -10.67 -14.73 13.30
CA LYS A 8 -11.91 -14.51 12.56
C LYS A 8 -11.94 -13.16 11.84
N ALA A 9 -10.77 -12.69 11.39
CA ALA A 9 -10.66 -11.44 10.63
C ALA A 9 -11.42 -11.56 9.31
N TYR A 10 -12.25 -10.55 9.01
CA TYR A 10 -13.00 -10.51 7.77
C TYR A 10 -12.10 -10.18 6.58
N LYS A 11 -12.41 -10.77 5.43
CA LYS A 11 -11.76 -10.46 4.16
C LYS A 11 -12.32 -9.15 3.60
N ILE A 12 -11.45 -8.35 2.95
CA ILE A 12 -11.83 -7.04 2.41
C ILE A 12 -12.59 -7.20 1.11
N THR A 13 -12.10 -8.07 0.23
CA THR A 13 -12.71 -8.30 -1.09
C THR A 13 -13.74 -9.41 -1.05
N ARG A 14 -14.58 -9.41 -2.09
CA ARG A 14 -15.53 -10.47 -2.39
C ARG A 14 -14.96 -11.35 -3.50
N ILE A 15 -15.54 -12.54 -3.66
CA ILE A 15 -15.21 -13.44 -4.78
C ILE A 15 -15.48 -12.71 -6.10
N LEU A 16 -14.51 -12.74 -7.02
CA LEU A 16 -14.70 -12.33 -8.40
C LEU A 16 -14.93 -13.57 -9.26
N SER A 17 -16.06 -13.59 -9.97
CA SER A 17 -16.36 -14.64 -10.92
C SER A 17 -15.38 -14.63 -12.10
N ALA A 18 -15.09 -15.81 -12.62
CA ALA A 18 -14.44 -15.95 -13.93
C ALA A 18 -15.33 -15.36 -15.04
N SER A 19 -14.73 -15.05 -16.20
CA SER A 19 -15.46 -14.57 -17.37
C SER A 19 -15.48 -15.61 -18.49
N VAL A 20 -16.25 -15.33 -19.55
CA VAL A 20 -16.23 -16.13 -20.79
C VAL A 20 -14.95 -15.93 -21.61
N ASN A 21 -14.12 -14.95 -21.26
CA ASN A 21 -12.87 -14.68 -21.98
C ASN A 21 -11.81 -15.72 -21.63
N TYR A 22 -11.03 -16.09 -22.63
CA TYR A 22 -9.93 -17.04 -22.49
C TYR A 22 -8.86 -16.54 -21.52
N GLY A 23 -8.33 -17.43 -20.68
CA GLY A 23 -7.29 -17.11 -19.70
C GLY A 23 -7.79 -16.29 -18.51
N THR A 24 -9.09 -16.34 -18.18
CA THR A 24 -9.61 -15.70 -16.97
C THR A 24 -9.90 -16.70 -15.86
N SER A 25 -9.52 -16.32 -14.64
CA SER A 25 -9.65 -17.14 -13.43
C SER A 25 -10.65 -16.49 -12.46
N ALA A 26 -11.35 -17.33 -11.69
CA ALA A 26 -12.13 -16.86 -10.57
C ALA A 26 -11.18 -16.54 -9.41
N ILE A 27 -11.40 -15.39 -8.75
CA ILE A 27 -10.55 -14.93 -7.65
C ILE A 27 -11.33 -15.03 -6.36
N GLU A 28 -10.78 -15.76 -5.39
CA GLU A 28 -11.38 -15.90 -4.07
C GLU A 28 -11.46 -14.56 -3.32
N ALA A 29 -12.39 -14.49 -2.37
CA ALA A 29 -12.40 -13.39 -1.40
C ALA A 29 -11.03 -13.37 -0.70
N SER A 30 -10.46 -12.19 -0.52
CA SER A 30 -9.06 -12.04 -0.11
C SER A 30 -8.85 -10.93 0.93
N TYR A 31 -7.81 -11.12 1.74
CA TYR A 31 -7.17 -10.04 2.50
C TYR A 31 -6.36 -9.14 1.55
N VAL A 32 -5.98 -7.95 2.02
CA VAL A 32 -5.14 -7.03 1.25
C VAL A 32 -3.76 -6.95 1.90
N ALA A 33 -2.73 -7.09 1.09
CA ALA A 33 -1.34 -6.87 1.44
C ALA A 33 -0.86 -5.60 0.75
N VAL A 34 -0.20 -4.72 1.50
CA VAL A 34 0.49 -3.54 0.95
C VAL A 34 1.98 -3.69 1.20
N ASN A 35 2.78 -3.46 0.16
CA ASN A 35 4.22 -3.64 0.17
C ASN A 35 4.93 -2.58 -0.67
N HIS A 36 6.26 -2.50 -0.52
CA HIS A 36 7.10 -1.65 -1.35
C HIS A 36 7.18 -2.16 -2.80
N THR A 37 7.48 -1.27 -3.75
CA THR A 37 7.61 -1.61 -5.18
C THR A 37 8.72 -2.61 -5.46
N ASP A 38 9.80 -2.59 -4.69
CA ASP A 38 10.93 -3.52 -4.89
C ASP A 38 10.50 -4.98 -4.69
N CYS A 39 9.47 -5.23 -3.87
CA CYS A 39 8.94 -6.57 -3.66
C CYS A 39 8.15 -7.11 -4.87
N GLU A 40 7.89 -6.30 -5.90
CA GLU A 40 7.00 -6.68 -7.01
C GLU A 40 7.45 -7.95 -7.70
N GLN A 41 8.74 -8.05 -8.02
CA GLN A 41 9.26 -9.18 -8.78
C GLN A 41 9.21 -10.47 -7.97
N ASP A 42 9.60 -10.43 -6.70
CA ASP A 42 9.51 -11.57 -5.79
C ASP A 42 8.06 -12.03 -5.60
N ILE A 43 7.11 -11.10 -5.49
CA ILE A 43 5.68 -11.41 -5.35
C ILE A 43 5.13 -12.08 -6.62
N ARG A 44 5.50 -11.58 -7.81
CA ARG A 44 5.09 -12.19 -9.09
C ARG A 44 5.63 -13.61 -9.27
N ASN A 45 6.78 -13.91 -8.68
CA ASN A 45 7.42 -15.22 -8.70
C ASN A 45 6.83 -16.21 -7.67
N LEU A 46 5.90 -15.78 -6.82
CA LEU A 46 5.27 -16.67 -5.85
C LEU A 46 4.46 -17.77 -6.55
N PRO A 47 4.54 -19.02 -6.08
CA PRO A 47 3.72 -20.11 -6.60
C PRO A 47 2.23 -19.79 -6.49
N GLY A 48 1.48 -19.97 -7.58
CA GLY A 48 0.04 -19.69 -7.60
C GLY A 48 -0.31 -18.21 -7.74
N PHE A 49 0.65 -17.34 -8.07
CA PHE A 49 0.38 -15.95 -8.42
C PHE A 49 -0.51 -15.86 -9.67
N THR A 50 -1.63 -15.14 -9.54
CA THR A 50 -2.54 -14.81 -10.64
C THR A 50 -2.50 -13.29 -10.86
N PRO A 51 -2.02 -12.79 -12.01
CA PRO A 51 -1.96 -11.36 -12.28
C PRO A 51 -3.36 -10.75 -12.45
N VAL A 52 -3.51 -9.45 -12.18
CA VAL A 52 -4.79 -8.73 -12.36
C VAL A 52 -5.35 -8.86 -13.79
N ALA A 53 -4.48 -9.05 -14.79
CA ALA A 53 -4.88 -9.24 -16.18
C ALA A 53 -5.78 -10.48 -16.40
N GLU A 54 -5.62 -11.50 -15.56
CA GLU A 54 -6.37 -12.76 -15.63
C GLU A 54 -7.65 -12.73 -14.80
N TYR A 55 -7.99 -11.59 -14.17
CA TYR A 55 -9.24 -11.49 -13.41
C TYR A 55 -10.43 -11.47 -14.38
N GLY A 56 -11.39 -12.37 -14.17
CA GLY A 56 -12.61 -12.43 -14.99
C GLY A 56 -13.41 -11.12 -15.01
N SER A 57 -13.50 -10.46 -13.85
CA SER A 57 -13.97 -9.09 -13.76
C SER A 57 -12.81 -8.18 -13.37
N ARG A 58 -12.52 -7.18 -14.20
CA ARG A 58 -11.48 -6.16 -13.95
C ARG A 58 -11.96 -5.16 -12.90
N SER A 59 -12.17 -5.65 -11.68
CA SER A 59 -12.47 -4.86 -10.49
C SER A 59 -11.28 -4.90 -9.53
N PRO A 60 -10.11 -4.33 -9.89
CA PRO A 60 -8.99 -4.22 -8.97
C PRO A 60 -9.34 -3.27 -7.82
N ILE A 61 -8.73 -3.50 -6.66
CA ILE A 61 -8.88 -2.66 -5.47
C ILE A 61 -8.20 -1.30 -5.67
N SER A 62 -7.08 -1.31 -6.40
CA SER A 62 -6.24 -0.16 -6.70
C SER A 62 -5.59 -0.35 -8.07
N GLU A 63 -5.23 0.74 -8.72
CA GLU A 63 -4.47 0.71 -9.99
C GLU A 63 -3.09 0.04 -9.81
N TYR A 64 -2.57 0.05 -8.59
CA TYR A 64 -1.28 -0.56 -8.22
C TYR A 64 -1.42 -1.99 -7.68
N GLU A 65 -2.57 -2.65 -7.87
CA GLU A 65 -2.72 -4.07 -7.56
C GLU A 65 -1.91 -4.91 -8.55
N LEU A 66 -1.00 -5.75 -8.05
CA LEU A 66 -0.21 -6.66 -8.89
C LEU A 66 -1.02 -7.89 -9.30
N GLY A 67 -1.75 -8.45 -8.34
CA GLY A 67 -2.46 -9.71 -8.48
C GLY A 67 -2.75 -10.34 -7.14
N THR A 68 -3.05 -11.63 -7.17
CA THR A 68 -3.41 -12.41 -6.00
C THR A 68 -2.57 -13.67 -5.88
N VAL A 69 -2.33 -14.09 -4.65
CA VAL A 69 -1.86 -15.43 -4.30
C VAL A 69 -2.84 -15.97 -3.26
N GLU A 70 -3.51 -17.07 -3.59
CA GLU A 70 -4.53 -17.71 -2.75
C GLU A 70 -5.61 -16.74 -2.23
N ASP A 71 -5.59 -16.41 -0.94
CA ASP A 71 -6.56 -15.57 -0.25
C ASP A 71 -6.02 -14.16 0.06
N THR A 72 -5.03 -13.71 -0.70
CA THR A 72 -4.37 -12.42 -0.50
C THR A 72 -4.14 -11.70 -1.83
N ARG A 73 -4.42 -10.40 -1.86
CA ARG A 73 -4.12 -9.51 -2.98
C ARG A 73 -3.04 -8.52 -2.62
N TYR A 74 -2.09 -8.30 -3.52
CA TYR A 74 -0.91 -7.47 -3.28
C TYR A 74 -1.02 -6.14 -4.01
N ILE A 75 -0.76 -5.06 -3.27
CA ILE A 75 -0.73 -3.69 -3.76
C ILE A 75 0.65 -3.12 -3.47
N CYS A 76 1.31 -2.59 -4.50
CA CYS A 76 2.61 -1.95 -4.35
C CYS A 76 2.48 -0.44 -4.21
N SER A 77 3.29 0.15 -3.33
CA SER A 77 3.51 1.60 -3.30
C SER A 77 4.94 1.90 -2.86
N PRO A 78 5.63 2.90 -3.45
CA PRO A 78 6.93 3.36 -2.97
C PRO A 78 6.84 4.06 -1.60
N ASP A 79 5.63 4.37 -1.11
CA ASP A 79 5.45 5.09 0.17
C ASP A 79 5.76 4.21 1.40
N LEU A 80 5.90 2.89 1.24
CA LEU A 80 6.28 1.98 2.31
C LEU A 80 7.81 1.84 2.38
N ASN A 81 8.45 2.77 3.08
CA ASN A 81 9.89 2.78 3.22
C ASN A 81 10.44 1.47 3.82
N PRO A 82 11.52 0.91 3.24
CA PRO A 82 12.22 -0.22 3.84
C PRO A 82 12.96 0.18 5.12
N ILE A 83 13.22 -0.82 5.96
CA ILE A 83 14.12 -0.73 7.10
C ILE A 83 15.53 -1.09 6.58
N LEU A 84 16.31 -0.06 6.29
CA LEU A 84 17.66 -0.22 5.75
C LEU A 84 18.58 -0.94 6.75
N ALA A 85 19.40 -1.86 6.25
CA ALA A 85 20.38 -2.63 7.02
C ALA A 85 19.81 -3.34 8.28
N GLY A 86 18.50 -3.59 8.31
CA GLY A 86 17.79 -4.20 9.45
C GLY A 86 17.82 -5.73 9.46
N GLY A 87 18.33 -6.35 8.40
CA GLY A 87 18.37 -7.78 8.22
C GLY A 87 19.64 -8.43 8.77
N LYS A 88 19.90 -9.64 8.30
CA LYS A 88 21.17 -10.33 8.56
C LYS A 88 22.30 -9.70 7.71
N ALA A 89 23.54 -10.04 8.06
CA ALA A 89 24.71 -9.69 7.26
C ALA A 89 24.60 -10.27 5.83
N VAL A 90 25.06 -9.48 4.85
CA VAL A 90 25.09 -9.86 3.43
C VAL A 90 25.96 -11.11 3.26
N GLY A 91 25.45 -12.08 2.51
CA GLY A 91 26.16 -13.32 2.20
C GLY A 91 26.06 -13.65 0.71
N THR A 92 25.92 -14.95 0.40
CA THR A 92 25.68 -15.44 -0.97
C THR A 92 24.18 -15.53 -1.30
N ASP A 93 23.36 -14.75 -0.61
CA ASP A 93 21.91 -14.82 -0.66
C ASP A 93 21.26 -13.92 -1.71
N GLY A 94 22.02 -13.00 -2.32
CA GLY A 94 21.54 -12.19 -3.45
C GLY A 94 20.38 -11.28 -3.09
N MET A 95 20.39 -10.70 -1.89
CA MET A 95 19.36 -9.79 -1.39
C MET A 95 19.85 -8.34 -1.46
N VAL A 96 18.92 -7.40 -1.65
CA VAL A 96 19.24 -5.97 -1.68
C VAL A 96 19.85 -5.52 -0.35
N ALA A 97 20.94 -4.78 -0.43
CA ALA A 97 21.64 -4.21 0.73
C ALA A 97 22.25 -2.84 0.38
N ALA A 98 21.56 -1.77 0.77
CA ALA A 98 21.99 -0.40 0.49
C ALA A 98 23.39 -0.04 1.03
N ASP A 99 23.81 -0.65 2.16
CA ASP A 99 25.10 -0.41 2.80
C ASP A 99 26.13 -1.53 2.59
N SER A 100 25.80 -2.53 1.77
CA SER A 100 26.61 -3.74 1.52
C SER A 100 27.04 -4.52 2.77
N THR A 101 26.42 -4.24 3.92
CA THR A 101 26.79 -4.84 5.22
C THR A 101 25.67 -5.74 5.70
N ASN A 102 24.44 -5.23 5.77
CA ASN A 102 23.25 -6.02 6.11
C ASN A 102 22.17 -5.87 5.03
N ASN A 103 21.37 -6.90 4.86
CA ASN A 103 20.24 -6.86 3.94
C ASN A 103 19.17 -5.86 4.41
N ASP A 104 18.52 -5.23 3.45
CA ASP A 104 17.37 -4.37 3.71
C ASP A 104 16.13 -5.21 4.01
N VAL A 105 15.30 -4.73 4.94
CA VAL A 105 14.07 -5.40 5.38
C VAL A 105 12.86 -4.62 4.89
N TYR A 106 12.03 -5.27 4.10
CA TYR A 106 10.82 -4.74 3.51
C TYR A 106 9.60 -5.24 4.30
N PRO A 107 8.86 -4.34 4.97
CA PRO A 107 7.62 -4.70 5.65
C PRO A 107 6.47 -4.89 4.66
N ILE A 108 5.79 -6.03 4.75
CA ILE A 108 4.52 -6.29 4.07
C ILE A 108 3.40 -6.23 5.12
N LEU A 109 2.44 -5.35 4.92
CA LEU A 109 1.31 -5.16 5.82
C LEU A 109 0.08 -5.91 5.30
N PHE A 110 -0.36 -6.92 6.03
CA PHE A 110 -1.59 -7.66 5.76
C PHE A 110 -2.73 -7.10 6.60
N ILE A 111 -3.85 -6.81 5.95
CA ILE A 111 -4.95 -6.05 6.52
C ILE A 111 -6.28 -6.79 6.33
N GLY A 112 -7.00 -6.98 7.44
CA GLY A 112 -8.38 -7.44 7.48
C GLY A 112 -9.38 -6.29 7.35
N LYS A 113 -10.60 -6.60 6.93
CA LYS A 113 -11.68 -5.62 6.85
C LYS A 113 -12.03 -5.10 8.25
N GLU A 114 -12.31 -3.80 8.36
CA GLU A 114 -12.63 -3.11 9.64
C GLU A 114 -11.47 -3.07 10.66
N SER A 115 -10.23 -3.39 10.27
CA SER A 115 -9.10 -3.33 11.22
C SER A 115 -8.61 -1.91 11.50
N TYR A 116 -8.86 -0.98 10.58
CA TYR A 116 -8.53 0.44 10.68
C TYR A 116 -9.74 1.30 10.30
N GLY A 117 -9.83 2.47 10.91
CA GLY A 117 -10.84 3.48 10.63
C GLY A 117 -10.19 4.74 10.08
N ILE A 118 -10.78 5.30 9.04
CA ILE A 118 -10.42 6.63 8.51
C ILE A 118 -11.61 7.55 8.76
N VAL A 119 -11.35 8.74 9.30
CA VAL A 119 -12.35 9.79 9.47
C VAL A 119 -12.02 10.94 8.50
N PRO A 120 -12.49 10.86 7.25
CA PRO A 120 -12.37 11.98 6.33
C PRO A 120 -13.46 13.01 6.67
N LEU A 121 -13.06 14.19 7.14
CA LEU A 121 -13.99 15.31 7.25
C LEU A 121 -14.38 15.75 5.84
N ARG A 122 -15.61 15.45 5.42
CA ARG A 122 -16.18 15.85 4.12
C ARG A 122 -17.26 16.91 4.34
N GLY A 123 -17.36 17.87 3.41
CA GLY A 123 -18.39 18.92 3.43
C GLY A 123 -17.83 20.33 3.23
N SER A 124 -18.72 21.33 3.25
CA SER A 124 -18.34 22.74 3.23
C SER A 124 -17.44 23.06 4.43
N GLY A 125 -16.19 23.47 4.19
CA GLY A 125 -15.18 23.73 5.22
C GLY A 125 -14.19 22.60 5.50
N SER A 126 -14.30 21.45 4.82
CA SER A 126 -13.32 20.34 4.92
C SER A 126 -11.92 20.71 4.42
N VAL A 127 -11.87 21.59 3.41
CA VAL A 127 -10.65 22.20 2.89
C VAL A 127 -10.78 23.71 3.09
N SER A 128 -9.81 24.31 3.75
CA SER A 128 -9.71 25.76 3.89
C SER A 128 -8.61 26.27 2.96
N PRO A 129 -8.93 26.64 1.70
CA PRO A 129 -7.96 27.21 0.78
C PRO A 129 -7.67 28.67 1.16
N THR A 130 -6.42 29.06 1.03
CA THR A 130 -5.95 30.44 1.17
C THR A 130 -5.27 30.84 -0.13
N ILE A 131 -5.72 31.94 -0.72
CA ILE A 131 -5.14 32.52 -1.94
C ILE A 131 -4.68 33.94 -1.60
N LEU A 132 -3.38 34.13 -1.53
CA LEU A 132 -2.74 35.43 -1.41
C LEU A 132 -2.27 35.84 -2.80
N ARG A 133 -2.96 36.82 -3.39
CA ARG A 133 -2.62 37.32 -4.72
C ARG A 133 -1.33 38.16 -4.66
N PRO A 134 -0.46 38.08 -5.67
CA PRO A 134 0.63 39.05 -5.85
C PRO A 134 0.08 40.48 -5.86
N GLY A 135 0.90 41.44 -5.43
CA GLY A 135 0.58 42.87 -5.38
C GLY A 135 0.22 43.39 -3.99
N VAL A 136 -0.01 42.52 -3.01
CA VAL A 136 -0.26 42.92 -1.62
C VAL A 136 1.07 42.96 -0.85
N LYS A 137 1.56 44.17 -0.57
CA LYS A 137 2.78 44.36 0.23
C LYS A 137 2.56 43.87 1.66
N SER A 138 3.48 43.07 2.16
CA SER A 138 3.49 42.58 3.54
C SER A 138 4.89 42.66 4.14
N LYS A 139 5.02 42.48 5.46
CA LYS A 139 6.34 42.50 6.13
C LYS A 139 7.30 41.43 5.58
N SER A 140 6.78 40.31 5.10
CA SER A 140 7.55 39.20 4.52
C SER A 140 7.73 39.31 3.00
N ASP A 141 6.92 40.12 2.31
CA ASP A 141 7.09 40.47 0.89
C ASP A 141 6.84 41.98 0.68
N PRO A 142 7.85 42.84 0.94
CA PRO A 142 7.70 44.29 0.89
C PRO A 142 7.43 44.84 -0.53
N LEU A 143 7.80 44.08 -1.56
CA LEU A 143 7.60 44.46 -2.96
C LEU A 143 6.32 43.87 -3.55
N GLY A 144 5.63 42.99 -2.82
CA GLY A 144 4.37 42.35 -3.27
C GLY A 144 4.56 41.52 -4.54
N GLN A 145 5.74 40.94 -4.75
CA GLN A 145 6.07 40.21 -5.98
C GLN A 145 5.60 38.74 -5.93
N ARG A 146 5.33 38.19 -4.75
CA ARG A 146 5.04 36.76 -4.56
C ARG A 146 3.55 36.54 -4.28
N GLY A 147 2.99 35.53 -4.96
CA GLY A 147 1.66 34.99 -4.66
C GLY A 147 1.81 33.66 -3.92
N TYR A 148 0.89 33.38 -3.00
CA TYR A 148 0.87 32.11 -2.27
C TYR A 148 -0.51 31.46 -2.41
N VAL A 149 -0.51 30.17 -2.67
CA VAL A 149 -1.70 29.33 -2.59
C VAL A 149 -1.41 28.22 -1.60
N GLY A 150 -2.31 28.01 -0.66
CA GLY A 150 -2.20 26.95 0.31
C GLY A 150 -3.58 26.44 0.70
N TRP A 151 -3.62 25.29 1.36
CA TRP A 151 -4.85 24.77 1.93
C TRP A 151 -4.54 24.04 3.23
N LYS A 152 -5.57 23.91 4.07
CA LYS A 152 -5.54 23.05 5.25
C LYS A 152 -6.64 22.01 5.13
N THR A 153 -6.32 20.78 5.49
CA THR A 153 -7.27 19.68 5.61
C THR A 153 -7.11 19.02 6.97
N TRP A 154 -8.16 18.35 7.42
CA TRP A 154 -8.17 17.58 8.66
C TRP A 154 -8.37 16.11 8.33
N HIS A 155 -7.54 15.26 8.93
CA HIS A 155 -7.55 13.83 8.68
C HIS A 155 -7.14 13.08 9.95
N ALA A 156 -7.88 12.04 10.30
CA ALA A 156 -7.56 11.14 11.41
C ALA A 156 -7.69 9.68 10.95
N ILE A 157 -6.73 8.86 11.35
CA ILE A 157 -6.72 7.41 11.15
C ILE A 157 -6.48 6.77 12.52
N VAL A 158 -7.19 5.68 12.80
CA VAL A 158 -7.00 4.89 14.02
C VAL A 158 -7.04 3.39 13.70
N ILE A 159 -6.20 2.61 14.39
CA ILE A 159 -6.28 1.16 14.36
C ILE A 159 -7.39 0.73 15.32
N LEU A 160 -8.43 0.09 14.80
CA LEU A 160 -9.60 -0.36 15.56
C LEU A 160 -9.39 -1.77 16.12
N ASN A 161 -8.69 -2.62 15.38
CA ASN A 161 -8.38 -3.98 15.80
C ASN A 161 -7.00 -4.42 15.27
N GLN A 162 -6.00 -4.30 16.14
CA GLN A 162 -4.62 -4.66 15.80
C GLN A 162 -4.44 -6.15 15.50
N VAL A 163 -5.28 -7.01 16.09
CA VAL A 163 -5.20 -8.47 15.90
C VAL A 163 -5.65 -8.89 14.49
N TRP A 164 -6.33 -7.98 13.77
CA TRP A 164 -6.73 -8.15 12.37
C TRP A 164 -5.75 -7.52 11.37
N MET A 165 -4.55 -7.21 11.85
CA MET A 165 -3.43 -6.76 11.03
C MET A 165 -2.22 -7.63 11.34
N ALA A 166 -1.37 -7.85 10.34
CA ALA A 166 -0.09 -8.52 10.53
C ALA A 166 0.99 -7.82 9.70
N ARG A 167 2.19 -7.75 10.24
CA ARG A 167 3.39 -7.30 9.52
C ARG A 167 4.29 -8.50 9.29
N LEU A 168 4.66 -8.73 8.04
CA LEU A 168 5.72 -9.67 7.68
C LEU A 168 6.94 -8.87 7.25
N GLU A 169 8.11 -9.26 7.73
CA GLU A 169 9.37 -8.63 7.39
C GLU A 169 10.13 -9.59 6.48
N VAL A 170 10.46 -9.14 5.27
CA VAL A 170 11.15 -9.95 4.26
C VAL A 170 12.35 -9.19 3.70
N CYS A 171 13.32 -9.91 3.16
CA CYS A 171 14.33 -9.33 2.28
C CYS A 171 13.90 -9.54 0.82
N VAL A 172 14.33 -8.65 -0.06
CA VAL A 172 14.00 -8.66 -1.49
C VAL A 172 15.25 -9.03 -2.29
N THR A 173 15.07 -9.76 -3.38
CA THR A 173 16.16 -10.19 -4.27
C THR A 173 16.77 -8.99 -5.01
N ASP A 174 18.10 -8.90 -5.03
CA ASP A 174 18.86 -7.94 -5.83
C ASP A 174 18.97 -8.48 -7.27
N LEU A 175 18.25 -7.86 -8.20
CA LEU A 175 18.09 -8.30 -9.60
C LEU A 175 18.57 -7.25 -10.60
#